data_AF-A0A950VPM1-F1
#
_entry.id   AF-A0A950VPM1-F1
#
_cell.length_a   1.000
_cell.length_b   1.000
_cell.length_c   1.000
_cell.angle_alpha   90.00
_cell.angle_beta   90.00
_cell.angle_gamma   90.00
#
_symmetry.space_group_name_H-M   'P 1'
#
loop_
_entity.id
_entity.type
_entity.pdbx_description
1 polymer ?
#
loop_
_entity_poly.entity_id
_entity_poly.type
_entity_poly.pdbx_seq_one_letter_code
_entity_poly.pdbx_strand_id
1 'polypeptide(L)'
;MDSHDARPPFYRRIEHGVIPVLEAADAVAYSLVGLVFLVAAFGMLIYSVLAFPTSLAQDGFPLAIITLINDLLLVMIILEVLRTVLSYLSERSGSLRPFLFIAAISATRRILAIGAQMSIRGDQMDPDQFRQFMVDLGVNAAAILAIAVALYLLDRRAEQSLTAQSTD
;
A
#
# COMPACT_ATOMS: atom_id res chain seq x y z
N MET A 1 41.39 2.47 -41.18
CA MET A 1 41.69 1.02 -41.18
C MET A 1 41.73 0.56 -39.73
N ASP A 2 40.52 0.26 -39.24
CA ASP A 2 40.11 -0.73 -38.24
C ASP A 2 40.80 -0.80 -36.86
N SER A 3 40.19 -0.04 -35.94
CA SER A 3 40.08 -0.37 -34.53
C SER A 3 39.09 -1.54 -34.32
N HIS A 4 39.59 -2.75 -34.02
CA HIS A 4 38.77 -3.90 -33.66
C HIS A 4 38.80 -4.10 -32.13
N ASP A 5 37.84 -3.46 -31.47
CA ASP A 5 37.61 -3.53 -30.03
C ASP A 5 36.85 -4.83 -29.71
N ALA A 6 37.59 -5.92 -29.48
CA ALA A 6 37.02 -7.24 -29.18
C ALA A 6 36.70 -7.37 -27.68
N ARG A 7 35.45 -7.08 -27.29
CA ARG A 7 34.93 -7.35 -25.92
C ARG A 7 34.46 -8.82 -25.80
N PRO A 8 34.84 -9.57 -24.74
CA PRO A 8 34.56 -11.01 -24.66
C PRO A 8 33.08 -11.37 -24.36
N PRO A 9 32.53 -12.48 -24.90
CA PRO A 9 31.10 -12.82 -24.91
C PRO A 9 30.60 -13.69 -23.72
N PHE A 10 31.15 -13.55 -22.52
CA PHE A 10 30.96 -14.56 -21.46
C PHE A 10 29.72 -14.40 -20.55
N TYR A 11 28.99 -13.28 -20.62
CA TYR A 11 27.86 -13.01 -19.69
C TYR A 11 26.53 -13.71 -20.05
N ARG A 12 26.38 -14.29 -21.24
CA ARG A 12 25.07 -14.60 -21.83
C ARG A 12 24.46 -15.97 -21.45
N ARG A 13 25.17 -16.84 -20.72
CA ARG A 13 24.78 -18.28 -20.59
C ARG A 13 24.24 -18.69 -19.21
N ILE A 14 24.47 -17.91 -18.16
CA ILE A 14 23.93 -18.21 -16.80
C ILE A 14 22.50 -17.67 -16.63
N GLU A 15 22.08 -16.69 -17.45
CA GLU A 15 20.76 -16.06 -17.38
C GLU A 15 19.58 -16.99 -17.74
N HIS A 16 19.79 -18.08 -18.47
CA HIS A 16 18.65 -18.80 -19.10
C HIS A 16 17.96 -19.84 -18.19
N GLY A 17 18.56 -20.23 -17.07
CA GLY A 17 18.00 -21.26 -16.18
C GLY A 17 17.52 -20.73 -14.81
N VAL A 18 18.21 -19.74 -14.25
CA VAL A 18 17.99 -19.30 -12.86
C VAL A 18 16.88 -18.26 -12.76
N ILE A 19 16.78 -17.38 -13.76
CA ILE A 19 15.77 -16.32 -13.83
C ILE A 19 14.33 -16.87 -13.83
N PRO A 20 13.94 -17.86 -14.67
CA PRO A 20 12.55 -18.34 -14.70
C PRO A 20 12.13 -19.07 -13.43
N VAL A 21 13.07 -19.75 -12.75
CA VAL A 21 12.80 -20.41 -11.47
C VAL A 21 12.58 -19.38 -10.36
N LEU A 22 13.39 -18.31 -10.35
CA LEU A 22 13.25 -17.24 -9.38
C LEU A 22 11.95 -16.46 -9.57
N GLU A 23 11.55 -16.19 -10.82
CA GLU A 23 10.27 -15.57 -11.13
C GLU A 23 9.06 -16.42 -10.71
N ALA A 24 9.13 -17.74 -10.91
CA ALA A 24 8.08 -18.65 -10.46
C ALA A 24 7.98 -18.70 -8.93
N ALA A 25 9.13 -18.75 -8.24
CA ALA A 25 9.18 -18.71 -6.79
C ALA A 25 8.60 -17.40 -6.23
N ASP A 26 8.91 -16.26 -6.85
CA ASP A 26 8.40 -14.95 -6.46
C ASP A 26 6.87 -14.88 -6.62
N ALA A 27 6.35 -15.33 -7.76
CA ALA A 27 4.92 -15.40 -8.01
C ALA A 27 4.18 -16.30 -6.99
N VAL A 28 4.77 -17.45 -6.62
CA VAL A 28 4.20 -18.35 -5.59
C VAL A 28 4.20 -17.68 -4.21
N ALA A 29 5.30 -17.04 -3.82
CA ALA A 29 5.40 -16.34 -2.55
C ALA A 29 4.35 -15.23 -2.43
N TYR A 30 4.24 -14.35 -3.43
CA TYR A 30 3.24 -13.28 -3.42
C TYR A 30 1.81 -13.82 -3.48
N SER A 31 1.55 -14.92 -4.20
CA SER A 31 0.23 -15.54 -4.22
C SER A 31 -0.18 -16.08 -2.85
N LEU A 32 0.75 -16.71 -2.12
CA LEU A 32 0.52 -17.18 -0.76
C LEU A 32 0.27 -16.01 0.21
N VAL A 33 1.08 -14.94 0.11
CA VAL A 33 0.90 -13.72 0.92
C VAL A 33 -0.47 -13.10 0.65
N GLY A 34 -0.86 -12.97 -0.62
CA GLY A 34 -2.19 -12.47 -1.01
C GLY A 34 -3.33 -13.33 -0.44
N LEU A 35 -3.18 -14.66 -0.49
CA LEU A 35 -4.18 -15.57 0.09
C LEU A 35 -4.31 -15.39 1.60
N VAL A 36 -3.20 -15.25 2.33
CA VAL A 36 -3.21 -15.01 3.78
C VAL A 36 -3.89 -13.69 4.11
N PHE A 37 -3.56 -12.60 3.39
CA PHE A 37 -4.24 -11.31 3.57
C PHE A 37 -5.74 -11.40 3.28
N LEU A 38 -6.14 -12.15 2.26
CA LEU A 38 -7.56 -12.36 1.92
C LEU A 38 -8.29 -13.06 3.07
N VAL A 39 -7.75 -14.17 3.58
CA VAL A 39 -8.33 -14.90 4.71
C VAL A 39 -8.40 -14.03 5.96
N ALA A 40 -7.35 -13.26 6.25
CA ALA A 40 -7.33 -12.34 7.39
C ALA A 40 -8.39 -11.24 7.28
N ALA A 41 -8.54 -10.63 6.10
CA ALA A 41 -9.53 -9.59 5.85
C ALA A 41 -10.96 -10.12 6.05
N PHE A 42 -11.28 -11.26 5.44
CA PHE A 42 -12.58 -11.89 5.58
C PHE A 42 -12.83 -12.38 7.01
N GLY A 43 -11.84 -13.00 7.64
CA GLY A 43 -11.94 -13.45 9.02
C GLY A 43 -12.24 -12.30 9.98
N MET A 44 -11.51 -11.19 9.86
CA MET A 44 -11.73 -10.00 10.68
C MET A 44 -13.09 -9.34 10.40
N LEU A 45 -13.50 -9.27 9.12
CA LEU A 45 -14.82 -8.73 8.75
C LEU A 45 -15.95 -9.55 9.36
N ILE A 46 -15.89 -10.87 9.22
CA ILE A 46 -16.90 -11.78 9.78
C ILE A 46 -16.91 -11.66 11.31
N TYR A 47 -15.74 -11.70 11.94
CA TYR A 47 -15.61 -11.53 13.39
C TYR A 47 -16.27 -10.24 13.88
N SER A 48 -15.97 -9.12 13.23
CA SER A 48 -16.49 -7.81 13.63
C SER A 48 -18.02 -7.72 13.51
N VAL A 49 -18.59 -8.26 12.42
CA VAL A 49 -20.04 -8.31 12.22
C VAL A 49 -20.72 -9.20 13.25
N LEU A 50 -20.12 -10.35 13.60
CA LEU A 50 -20.67 -11.26 14.60
C LEU A 50 -20.53 -10.73 16.03
N ALA A 51 -19.47 -9.97 16.33
CA ALA A 51 -19.23 -9.38 17.64
C ALA A 51 -20.13 -8.16 17.90
N PHE A 52 -20.54 -7.44 16.86
CA PHE A 52 -21.28 -6.18 16.98
C PHE A 52 -22.56 -6.26 17.82
N PRO A 53 -23.47 -7.26 17.65
CA PRO A 53 -24.66 -7.37 18.50
C PRO A 53 -24.33 -7.57 19.98
N THR A 54 -23.26 -8.30 20.28
CA THR A 54 -22.80 -8.54 21.66
C THR A 54 -22.25 -7.25 22.26
N SER A 55 -21.41 -6.52 21.54
CA SER A 55 -20.92 -5.19 21.98
C SER A 55 -22.06 -4.19 22.16
N LEU A 56 -23.06 -4.23 21.29
CA LEU A 56 -24.24 -3.36 21.39
C LEU A 56 -25.04 -3.61 22.68
N ALA A 57 -25.16 -4.87 23.09
CA ALA A 57 -25.86 -5.27 24.30
C ALA A 57 -25.07 -4.98 25.59
N GLN A 58 -23.73 -5.10 25.56
CA GLN A 58 -22.88 -4.96 26.75
C GLN A 58 -22.39 -3.52 26.97
N ASP A 59 -21.91 -2.87 25.91
CA ASP A 59 -21.18 -1.59 25.99
C ASP A 59 -22.03 -0.39 25.51
N GLY A 60 -23.20 -0.67 24.93
CA GLY A 60 -24.10 0.33 24.37
C GLY A 60 -23.72 0.78 22.95
N PHE A 61 -24.64 1.51 22.32
CA PHE A 61 -24.52 1.90 20.90
C PHE A 61 -23.27 2.73 20.56
N PRO A 62 -22.87 3.75 21.34
CA PRO A 62 -21.71 4.57 21.00
C PRO A 62 -20.40 3.77 21.00
N LEU A 63 -20.20 2.86 21.96
CA LEU A 63 -18.97 2.08 22.02
C LEU A 63 -18.95 0.99 20.94
N ALA A 64 -20.08 0.30 20.75
CA ALA A 64 -20.20 -0.75 19.74
C ALA A 64 -19.92 -0.24 18.31
N ILE A 65 -20.41 0.95 17.96
CA ILE A 65 -20.18 1.52 16.63
C ILE A 65 -18.71 1.93 16.43
N ILE A 66 -18.03 2.43 17.48
CA ILE A 66 -16.59 2.75 17.41
C ILE A 66 -15.77 1.49 17.16
N THR A 67 -16.04 0.42 17.90
CA THR A 67 -15.35 -0.85 17.77
C THR A 67 -15.54 -1.41 16.35
N LEU A 68 -16.78 -1.42 15.85
CA LEU A 68 -17.07 -1.84 14.49
C LEU A 68 -16.31 -1.00 13.45
N ILE A 69 -16.32 0.33 13.57
CA ILE A 69 -15.57 1.20 12.64
C ILE A 69 -14.09 0.89 12.70
N ASN A 70 -13.50 0.73 13.89
CA ASN A 70 -12.09 0.42 14.04
C ASN A 70 -11.71 -0.92 13.40
N ASP A 71 -12.53 -1.94 13.59
CA ASP A 71 -12.35 -3.25 12.97
C ASP A 71 -12.49 -3.19 11.46
N LEU A 72 -13.49 -2.45 10.95
CA LEU A 72 -13.68 -2.25 9.52
C LEU A 72 -12.53 -1.46 8.90
N LEU A 73 -11.97 -0.47 9.61
CA LEU A 73 -10.77 0.24 9.18
C LEU A 73 -9.58 -0.71 9.10
N LEU A 74 -9.42 -1.64 10.06
CA LEU A 74 -8.40 -2.68 10.01
C LEU A 74 -8.60 -3.61 8.80
N VAL A 75 -9.82 -4.11 8.57
CA VAL A 75 -10.16 -4.91 7.38
C VAL A 75 -9.79 -4.15 6.11
N MET A 76 -10.13 -2.87 6.07
CA MET A 76 -9.81 -2.01 4.96
C MET A 76 -8.29 -2.04 4.78
N ILE A 77 -7.48 -1.68 5.79
CA ILE A 77 -6.00 -1.68 5.71
C ILE A 77 -5.47 -3.01 5.14
N ILE A 78 -5.97 -4.14 5.62
CA ILE A 78 -5.60 -5.48 5.12
C ILE A 78 -5.91 -5.62 3.62
N LEU A 79 -7.11 -5.22 3.18
CA LEU A 79 -7.51 -5.24 1.76
C LEU A 79 -6.68 -4.29 0.88
N GLU A 80 -6.16 -3.21 1.47
CA GLU A 80 -5.28 -2.27 0.78
C GLU A 80 -3.91 -2.86 0.51
N VAL A 81 -3.33 -3.53 1.50
CA VAL A 81 -2.08 -4.27 1.34
C VAL A 81 -2.28 -5.42 0.36
N LEU A 82 -3.40 -6.14 0.44
CA LEU A 82 -3.75 -7.17 -0.54
C LEU A 82 -3.78 -6.61 -1.98
N ARG A 83 -4.42 -5.46 -2.19
CA ARG A 83 -4.42 -4.80 -3.51
C ARG A 83 -3.02 -4.49 -3.98
N THR A 84 -2.12 -4.10 -3.08
CA THR A 84 -0.69 -3.88 -3.39
C THR A 84 -0.05 -5.15 -3.90
N VAL A 85 -0.18 -6.25 -3.16
CA VAL A 85 0.38 -7.55 -3.51
C VAL A 85 -0.17 -8.05 -4.86
N LEU A 86 -1.46 -7.85 -5.11
CA LEU A 86 -2.09 -8.21 -6.39
C LEU A 86 -1.64 -7.31 -7.54
N SER A 87 -1.42 -6.02 -7.31
CA SER A 87 -0.87 -5.10 -8.33
C SER A 87 0.53 -5.54 -8.74
N TYR A 88 1.39 -5.86 -7.77
CA TYR A 88 2.72 -6.43 -8.04
C TYR A 88 2.66 -7.74 -8.84
N LEU A 89 1.72 -8.62 -8.49
CA LEU A 89 1.53 -9.87 -9.21
C LEU A 89 1.06 -9.65 -10.65
N SER A 90 0.29 -8.59 -10.89
CA SER A 90 -0.29 -8.25 -12.22
C SER A 90 0.68 -7.47 -13.10
N GLU A 91 1.45 -6.57 -12.52
CA GLU A 91 2.43 -5.72 -13.21
C GLU A 91 3.84 -6.24 -12.93
N ARG A 92 4.28 -7.25 -13.72
CA ARG A 92 5.66 -7.79 -13.68
C ARG A 92 6.75 -6.79 -14.08
N SER A 93 6.41 -5.53 -14.30
CA SER A 93 7.33 -4.48 -14.72
C SER A 93 7.42 -3.46 -13.58
N GLY A 94 8.63 -3.26 -13.04
CA GLY A 94 8.95 -2.44 -11.87
C GLY A 94 8.70 -0.94 -12.02
N SER A 95 7.53 -0.55 -12.51
CA SER A 95 7.11 0.84 -12.51
C SER A 95 6.77 1.26 -11.07
N LEU A 96 7.37 2.34 -10.60
CA LEU A 96 7.13 2.88 -9.26
C LEU A 96 5.74 3.51 -9.11
N ARG A 97 5.06 3.80 -10.22
CA ARG A 97 3.80 4.56 -10.27
C ARG A 97 2.66 3.86 -9.53
N PRO A 98 2.35 2.57 -9.79
CA PRO A 98 1.33 1.82 -9.06
C PRO A 98 1.64 1.75 -7.55
N PHE A 99 2.90 1.51 -7.18
CA PHE A 99 3.32 1.50 -5.79
C PHE A 99 3.07 2.84 -5.08
N LEU A 100 3.43 3.96 -5.71
CA LEU A 100 3.21 5.29 -5.18
C LEU A 100 1.72 5.63 -5.05
N PHE A 101 0.88 5.27 -6.04
CA PHE A 101 -0.57 5.45 -5.93
C PHE A 101 -1.15 4.67 -4.75
N ILE A 102 -0.71 3.43 -4.55
CA ILE A 102 -1.21 2.61 -3.45
C ILE A 102 -0.77 3.20 -2.10
N ALA A 103 0.47 3.68 -1.99
CA ALA A 103 0.96 4.38 -0.79
C ALA A 103 0.12 5.63 -0.47
N ALA A 104 -0.27 6.41 -1.49
CA ALA A 104 -1.12 7.59 -1.30
C ALA A 104 -2.53 7.24 -0.83
N ILE A 105 -3.15 6.18 -1.39
CA ILE A 105 -4.46 5.70 -0.96
C ILE A 105 -4.39 5.24 0.51
N SER A 106 -3.35 4.49 0.89
CA SER A 106 -3.18 4.02 2.26
C SER A 106 -2.97 5.14 3.28
N ALA A 107 -2.15 6.14 2.95
CA ALA A 107 -1.99 7.33 3.79
C ALA A 107 -3.31 8.12 3.94
N THR A 108 -4.06 8.29 2.85
CA THR A 108 -5.37 8.96 2.87
C THR A 108 -6.35 8.21 3.78
N ARG A 109 -6.37 6.89 3.71
CA ARG A 109 -7.20 6.06 4.59
C ARG A 109 -6.84 6.21 6.05
N ARG A 110 -5.55 6.21 6.40
CA ARG A 110 -5.09 6.40 7.78
C ARG A 110 -5.53 7.75 8.33
N ILE A 111 -5.52 8.80 7.51
CA ILE A 111 -6.06 10.13 7.87
C ILE A 111 -7.55 10.05 8.20
N LEU A 112 -8.36 9.42 7.34
CA LEU A 112 -9.80 9.25 7.58
C LEU A 112 -10.09 8.43 8.84
N ALA A 113 -9.33 7.36 9.05
CA ALA A 113 -9.40 6.50 10.23
C ALA A 113 -9.13 7.28 11.52
N ILE A 114 -8.03 8.04 11.57
CA ILE A 114 -7.65 8.86 12.72
C ILE A 114 -8.71 9.95 12.96
N GLY A 115 -9.18 10.62 11.90
CA GLY A 115 -10.22 11.65 12.00
C GLY A 115 -11.51 11.12 12.61
N ALA A 116 -11.96 9.93 12.17
CA ALA A 116 -13.14 9.27 12.72
C ALA A 116 -12.95 8.90 14.20
N GLN A 117 -11.80 8.31 14.57
CA GLN A 117 -11.51 7.97 15.96
C GLN A 117 -11.44 9.21 16.87
N MET A 118 -10.88 10.31 16.37
CA MET A 118 -10.75 11.57 17.10
C MET A 118 -12.09 12.27 17.31
N SER A 119 -12.95 12.31 16.28
CA SER A 119 -14.27 12.92 16.38
C SER A 119 -15.15 12.29 17.46
N ILE A 120 -14.89 11.03 17.83
CA ILE A 120 -15.72 10.30 18.77
C ILE A 120 -15.13 10.30 20.19
N ARG A 121 -13.81 10.16 20.33
CA ARG A 121 -13.17 10.20 21.67
C ARG A 121 -12.71 11.58 22.10
N GLY A 122 -12.94 12.63 21.31
CA GLY A 122 -12.40 13.98 21.52
C GLY A 122 -12.60 14.55 22.93
N ASP A 123 -13.73 14.26 23.58
CA ASP A 123 -14.01 14.72 24.96
C ASP A 123 -13.39 13.84 26.06
N GLN A 124 -12.92 12.63 25.73
CA GLN A 124 -12.30 11.66 26.66
C GLN A 124 -10.80 11.48 26.41
N MET A 125 -10.22 12.18 25.44
CA MET A 125 -8.82 12.05 25.09
C MET A 125 -7.93 12.85 26.03
N ASP A 126 -6.94 12.17 26.60
CA ASP A 126 -5.81 12.80 27.28
C ASP A 126 -5.05 13.70 26.27
N PRO A 127 -4.64 14.92 26.66
CA PRO A 127 -3.76 15.79 25.88
C PRO A 127 -2.60 15.10 25.16
N ASP A 128 -1.96 14.11 25.79
CA ASP A 128 -0.84 13.38 25.17
C ASP A 128 -1.30 12.50 24.01
N GLN A 129 -2.46 11.84 24.16
CA GLN A 129 -3.06 10.99 23.14
C GLN A 129 -3.54 11.81 21.94
N PHE A 130 -4.12 12.99 22.20
CA PHE A 130 -4.50 13.94 21.16
C PHE A 130 -3.27 14.41 20.36
N ARG A 131 -2.17 14.74 21.03
CA ARG A 131 -0.92 15.15 20.38
C ARG A 131 -0.37 14.03 19.50
N GLN A 132 -0.42 12.77 19.96
CA GLN A 132 0.03 11.63 19.17
C GLN A 132 -0.80 11.46 17.89
N PHE A 133 -2.13 11.57 17.98
CA PHE A 133 -2.98 11.53 16.78
C PHE A 133 -2.74 12.71 15.83
N MET A 134 -2.48 13.92 16.35
CA MET A 134 -2.12 15.08 15.55
C MET A 134 -0.79 14.89 14.80
N VAL A 135 0.21 14.29 15.47
CA VAL A 135 1.49 13.95 14.83
C VAL A 135 1.28 12.89 13.75
N ASP A 136 0.56 11.81 14.05
CA ASP A 136 0.24 10.77 13.07
C ASP A 136 -0.47 11.36 11.84
N LEU A 137 -1.45 12.25 12.07
CA LEU A 137 -2.19 12.93 11.00
C LEU A 137 -1.27 13.80 10.13
N GLY A 138 -0.40 14.60 10.77
CA GLY A 138 0.57 15.44 10.09
C GLY A 138 1.60 14.64 9.28
N VAL A 139 2.11 13.54 9.83
CA VAL A 139 3.05 12.64 9.14
C VAL A 139 2.40 12.00 7.91
N ASN A 140 1.16 11.53 8.02
CA ASN A 140 0.44 10.95 6.88
C ASN A 140 0.15 12.02 5.80
N ALA A 141 -0.22 13.24 6.19
CA ALA A 141 -0.41 14.34 5.25
C ALA A 141 0.89 14.72 4.52
N ALA A 142 2.02 14.78 5.24
CA ALA A 142 3.33 15.01 4.67
C ALA A 142 3.74 13.88 3.70
N ALA A 143 3.43 12.63 4.03
CA ALA A 143 3.68 11.49 3.16
C ALA A 143 2.91 11.60 1.84
N ILE A 144 1.63 11.99 1.88
CA ILE A 144 0.82 12.23 0.67
C ILE A 144 1.44 13.33 -0.21
N LEU A 145 1.88 14.43 0.40
CA LEU A 145 2.56 15.50 -0.34
C LEU A 145 3.86 15.02 -0.99
N ALA A 146 4.68 14.26 -0.26
CA ALA A 146 5.92 13.70 -0.80
C ALA A 146 5.65 12.75 -1.98
N ILE A 147 4.62 11.90 -1.87
CA ILE A 147 4.20 10.99 -2.94
C ILE A 147 3.68 11.77 -4.16
N ALA A 148 2.86 12.81 -3.95
CA ALA A 148 2.36 13.66 -5.02
C ALA A 148 3.51 14.34 -5.78
N VAL A 149 4.52 14.83 -5.05
CA VAL A 149 5.75 15.39 -5.66
C VAL A 149 6.52 14.30 -6.42
N ALA A 150 6.68 13.10 -5.86
CA ALA A 150 7.37 11.99 -6.54
C ALA A 150 6.68 11.59 -7.85
N LEU A 151 5.35 11.49 -7.84
CA LEU A 151 4.54 11.21 -9.03
C LEU A 151 4.67 12.33 -10.07
N TYR A 152 4.57 13.60 -9.65
CA TYR A 152 4.76 14.74 -10.54
C TYR A 152 6.15 14.76 -11.21
N LEU A 153 7.21 14.44 -10.46
CA LEU A 153 8.57 14.35 -10.99
C LEU A 153 8.74 13.17 -11.97
N LEU A 154 8.10 12.04 -11.69
CA LEU A 154 8.14 10.87 -12.56
C LEU A 154 7.46 11.16 -13.90
N ASP A 155 6.31 11.83 -13.86
CA ASP A 155 5.52 12.20 -15.03
C ASP A 155 6.28 13.18 -15.94
N ARG A 156 6.90 14.20 -15.33
CA ARG A 156 7.69 15.18 -16.06
C ARG A 156 8.91 14.56 -16.76
N ARG A 157 9.53 13.53 -16.18
CA ARG A 157 10.66 12.81 -16.81
C ARG A 157 10.19 12.00 -18.03
N ALA A 158 9.02 11.38 -17.96
CA ALA A 158 8.45 10.62 -19.07
C ALA A 158 8.16 11.50 -20.29
N GLU A 159 7.64 12.71 -20.08
CA GLU A 159 7.38 13.69 -21.15
C GLU A 159 8.66 14.19 -21.84
N GLN A 160 9.74 14.39 -21.09
CA GLN A 160 11.04 14.80 -21.63
C GLN A 160 11.69 13.74 -22.52
N SER A 161 11.55 12.45 -22.18
CA SER A 161 12.03 11.36 -23.03
C SER A 161 11.29 11.26 -24.37
N LEU A 162 10.00 11.58 -24.41
CA LEU A 162 9.19 11.52 -25.63
C LEU A 162 9.51 12.67 -26.60
N THR A 163 9.79 13.87 -26.08
CA THR A 163 10.14 15.06 -26.88
C THR A 163 11.56 15.02 -27.42
N ALA A 164 12.51 14.41 -26.68
CA ALA A 164 13.87 14.20 -27.17
C ALA A 164 13.93 13.24 -28.39
N GLN A 165 13.01 12.28 -28.49
CA GLN A 165 13.00 11.28 -29.56
C GLN A 165 12.28 11.74 -30.84
N SER A 166 11.48 12.81 -30.78
CA SER A 166 10.78 13.39 -31.94
C SER A 166 11.55 14.48 -32.68
N THR A 167 12.74 14.83 -32.19
CA THR A 167 13.55 15.95 -32.72
C THR A 167 14.80 15.45 -33.47
N ASP A 168 15.01 14.13 -33.54
CA ASP A 168 15.95 13.43 -34.42
C ASP A 168 15.17 12.72 -35.56
#